data_AF-A0A0B0ID81-F1
#
_entry.id   AF-A0A0B0ID81-F1
#
_cell.length_a   1.000
_cell.length_b   1.000
_cell.length_c   1.000
_cell.angle_alpha   90.00
_cell.angle_beta   90.00
_cell.angle_gamma   90.00
#
_symmetry.space_group_name_H-M   'P 1'
#
loop_
_entity.id
_entity.type
_entity.pdbx_description
1 polymer ?
#
loop_
_entity_poly.entity_id
_entity_poly.type
_entity_poly.pdbx_seq_one_letter_code
_entity_poly.pdbx_strand_id
1 'polypeptide(L)'
;MKRTISALVGLVFVAIAVYFFTGNSENNTATNELEADNIKELVHDYSVGNITNQSASITSHELIITDSDGSQINYDLPEDEFFLSIAPYVNETHP
;
A
#
# COMPACT_ATOMS: atom_id res chain seq x y z
N MET A 1 26.85 42.07 -21.74
CA MET A 1 26.73 40.67 -22.20
C MET A 1 27.05 39.65 -21.11
N LYS A 2 28.19 39.69 -20.42
CA LYS A 2 28.56 38.66 -19.42
C LYS A 2 27.66 38.63 -18.17
N ARG A 3 27.26 39.82 -17.67
CA ARG A 3 26.39 39.98 -16.49
C ARG A 3 24.94 39.54 -16.71
N THR A 4 24.42 39.72 -17.93
CA THR A 4 23.06 39.30 -18.31
C THR A 4 22.99 37.79 -18.51
N ILE A 5 24.08 37.17 -19.00
CA ILE A 5 24.20 35.71 -19.13
C ILE A 5 24.25 35.05 -17.74
N SER A 6 25.04 35.58 -16.80
CA SER A 6 25.08 35.03 -15.43
C SER A 6 23.75 35.14 -14.69
N ALA A 7 22.98 36.20 -14.91
CA ALA A 7 21.64 36.35 -14.31
C ALA A 7 20.62 35.35 -14.89
N LEU A 8 20.69 35.06 -16.19
CA LEU A 8 19.84 34.08 -16.85
C LEU A 8 20.14 32.64 -16.38
N VAL A 9 21.41 32.28 -16.21
CA VAL A 9 21.79 30.95 -15.72
C VAL A 9 21.31 30.74 -14.28
N GLY A 10 21.42 31.76 -13.43
CA GLY A 10 20.91 31.69 -12.04
C GLY A 10 19.40 31.48 -11.97
N LEU A 11 18.63 32.16 -12.83
CA LEU A 11 17.17 32.05 -12.86
C LEU A 11 16.69 30.67 -13.32
N VAL A 12 17.40 30.05 -14.26
CA VAL A 12 17.10 28.67 -14.71
C VAL A 12 17.37 27.66 -13.59
N PHE A 13 18.46 27.81 -12.83
CA PHE A 13 18.74 26.93 -11.69
C PHE A 13 17.69 27.01 -10.58
N VAL A 14 17.18 28.21 -10.29
CA VAL A 14 16.12 28.40 -9.28
C VAL A 14 14.81 27.75 -9.75
N ALA A 15 14.45 27.88 -11.03
CA ALA A 15 13.25 27.23 -11.57
C ALA A 15 13.34 25.70 -11.49
N ILE A 16 14.52 25.13 -11.78
CA ILE A 16 14.78 23.69 -11.68
C ILE A 16 14.68 23.24 -10.22
N ALA A 17 15.26 23.97 -9.27
CA ALA A 17 15.20 23.64 -7.86
C ALA A 17 13.76 23.64 -7.30
N VAL A 18 12.94 24.61 -7.70
CA VAL A 18 11.52 24.67 -7.32
C VAL A 18 10.74 23.50 -7.93
N TYR A 19 11.00 23.14 -9.19
CA TYR A 19 10.36 21.97 -9.83
C TYR A 19 10.63 20.68 -9.05
N PHE A 20 11.88 20.43 -8.63
CA PHE A 20 12.22 19.25 -7.82
C PHE A 20 11.58 19.27 -6.43
N PHE A 21 11.40 20.44 -5.82
CA PHE A 21 10.84 20.56 -4.47
C PHE A 21 9.30 20.40 -4.44
N THR A 22 8.61 20.70 -5.55
CA THR A 22 7.14 20.63 -5.62
C THR A 22 6.62 19.27 -6.10
N GLY A 23 7.51 18.39 -6.58
CA GLY A 23 7.15 17.07 -7.13
C GLY A 23 7.06 15.92 -6.13
N ASN A 24 7.28 16.15 -4.83
CA ASN A 24 7.27 15.10 -3.79
C ASN A 24 6.17 15.34 -2.74
N SER A 25 4.93 15.56 -3.20
CA SER A 25 3.78 15.63 -2.31
C SER A 25 2.63 14.78 -2.85
N GLU A 26 2.94 13.53 -3.18
CA GLU A 26 1.92 12.50 -3.20
C GLU A 26 1.79 11.94 -1.78
N ASN A 27 0.62 12.13 -1.19
CA ASN A 27 0.18 11.29 -0.08
C ASN A 27 -0.11 9.90 -0.66
N ASN A 28 0.95 9.19 -1.04
CA ASN A 28 0.88 7.80 -1.44
C ASN A 28 0.59 7.00 -0.18
N THR A 29 -0.68 6.74 0.08
CA THR A 29 -1.05 5.41 0.58
C THR A 29 -0.53 4.45 -0.47
N ALA A 30 0.69 3.94 -0.22
CA ALA A 30 1.36 3.05 -1.14
C ALA A 30 0.54 1.76 -1.20
N THR A 31 -0.36 1.67 -2.18
CA THR A 31 -0.97 0.42 -2.60
C THR A 31 0.18 -0.41 -3.16
N ASN A 32 0.62 -1.39 -2.38
CA ASN A 32 1.65 -2.30 -2.85
C ASN A 32 0.93 -3.28 -3.78
N GLU A 33 1.07 -3.12 -5.09
CA GLU A 33 0.65 -4.14 -6.04
C GLU A 33 1.55 -5.38 -5.84
N LEU A 34 1.05 -6.36 -5.09
CA LEU A 34 1.61 -7.72 -5.07
C LEU A 34 1.01 -8.51 -6.22
N GLU A 35 1.84 -9.33 -6.89
CA GLU A 35 1.32 -10.25 -7.91
C GLU A 35 0.22 -11.16 -7.33
N ALA A 36 -0.78 -11.49 -8.14
CA ALA A 36 -1.97 -12.23 -7.71
C ALA A 36 -1.68 -13.61 -7.07
N ASP A 37 -0.61 -14.29 -7.48
CA ASP A 37 -0.23 -15.55 -6.83
C ASP A 37 0.36 -15.33 -5.42
N ASN A 38 1.06 -14.20 -5.23
CA ASN A 38 1.62 -13.83 -3.93
C ASN A 38 0.51 -13.42 -2.94
N ILE A 39 -0.58 -12.77 -3.41
CA ILE A 39 -1.68 -12.39 -2.49
C ILE A 39 -2.46 -13.62 -2.02
N LYS A 40 -2.63 -14.65 -2.84
CA LYS A 40 -3.29 -15.91 -2.44
C LYS A 40 -2.52 -16.65 -1.34
N GLU A 41 -1.19 -16.75 -1.49
CA GLU A 41 -0.33 -17.36 -0.49
C GLU A 41 -0.37 -16.55 0.82
N LEU A 42 -0.30 -15.22 0.73
CA LEU A 42 -0.36 -14.35 1.89
C LEU A 42 -1.70 -14.47 2.64
N VAL A 43 -2.83 -14.45 1.93
CA VAL A 43 -4.16 -14.66 2.54
C VAL A 43 -4.25 -16.04 3.18
N HIS A 44 -3.70 -17.08 2.54
CA HIS A 44 -3.66 -18.43 3.10
C HIS A 44 -2.88 -18.46 4.42
N ASP A 45 -1.68 -17.89 4.46
CA ASP A 45 -0.81 -17.87 5.63
C ASP A 45 -1.45 -17.16 6.82
N TYR A 46 -2.13 -16.03 6.59
CA TYR A 46 -2.93 -15.38 7.63
C TYR A 46 -4.12 -16.24 8.07
N SER A 47 -4.83 -16.87 7.13
CA SER A 47 -6.04 -17.65 7.42
C SER A 47 -5.76 -18.91 8.24
N VAL A 48 -4.61 -19.54 8.05
CA VAL A 48 -4.19 -20.73 8.83
C VAL A 48 -3.37 -20.38 10.07
N GLY A 49 -3.06 -19.09 10.28
CA GLY A 49 -2.34 -18.62 11.46
C GLY A 49 -0.82 -18.84 11.43
N ASN A 50 -0.21 -18.95 10.24
CA ASN A 50 1.24 -19.02 10.09
C ASN A 50 1.93 -17.71 10.50
N ILE A 51 1.23 -16.58 10.39
CA ILE A 51 1.71 -15.24 10.78
C ILE A 51 1.01 -14.80 12.06
N THR A 52 1.78 -14.47 13.11
CA THR A 52 1.22 -14.25 14.47
C THR A 52 1.46 -12.86 15.06
N ASN A 53 2.43 -12.10 14.57
CA ASN A 53 2.83 -10.81 15.16
C ASN A 53 2.12 -9.59 14.57
N GLN A 54 1.19 -9.84 13.65
CA GLN A 54 0.40 -8.83 12.95
C GLN A 54 -1.04 -9.33 12.89
N SER A 55 -1.99 -8.41 12.73
CA SER A 55 -3.38 -8.77 12.46
C SER A 55 -3.72 -8.49 11.01
N ALA A 56 -4.65 -9.26 10.45
CA ALA A 56 -5.13 -9.06 9.10
C ALA A 56 -6.66 -9.10 9.08
N SER A 57 -7.25 -8.24 8.24
CA SER A 57 -8.65 -8.30 7.86
C SER A 57 -8.75 -8.25 6.33
N ILE A 58 -9.82 -8.79 5.78
CA ILE A 58 -10.02 -8.88 4.34
C ILE A 58 -11.42 -8.43 3.97
N THR A 59 -11.53 -7.70 2.87
CA THR A 59 -12.80 -7.29 2.25
C THR A 59 -12.93 -7.95 0.88
N SER A 60 -13.94 -7.58 0.08
CA SER A 60 -14.03 -8.05 -1.30
C SER A 60 -13.00 -7.41 -2.24
N HIS A 61 -12.30 -6.35 -1.82
CA HIS A 61 -11.37 -5.60 -2.68
C HIS A 61 -9.97 -5.49 -2.11
N GLU A 62 -9.77 -5.65 -0.81
CA GLU A 62 -8.48 -5.40 -0.16
C GLU A 62 -8.17 -6.43 0.93
N LEU A 63 -6.89 -6.78 1.05
CA LEU A 63 -6.29 -7.34 2.27
C LEU A 63 -5.64 -6.20 3.06
N ILE A 64 -6.04 -6.05 4.33
CA ILE A 64 -5.56 -5.00 5.23
C ILE A 64 -4.74 -5.65 6.34
N ILE A 65 -3.44 -5.35 6.39
CA ILE A 65 -2.52 -5.82 7.44
C ILE A 65 -2.30 -4.68 8.42
N THR A 66 -2.52 -4.93 9.71
CA THR A 66 -2.24 -3.99 10.79
C THR A 66 -1.10 -4.51 11.67
N ASP A 67 0.00 -3.77 11.74
CA ASP A 67 1.15 -4.08 12.58
C ASP A 67 0.88 -3.71 14.06
N SER A 68 1.77 -4.14 14.95
CA SER A 68 1.68 -3.95 16.41
C SER A 68 1.68 -2.47 16.84
N ASP A 69 2.24 -1.58 16.02
CA ASP A 69 2.22 -0.13 16.25
C ASP A 69 0.96 0.56 15.72
N GLY A 70 0.04 -0.21 15.11
CA GLY A 70 -1.20 0.28 14.51
C GLY A 70 -1.05 0.82 13.09
N SER A 71 0.15 0.76 12.51
CA SER A 71 0.34 1.07 11.08
C SER A 71 -0.34 0.03 10.20
N GLN A 72 -0.79 0.46 9.02
CA GLN A 72 -1.55 -0.37 8.10
C GLN A 72 -0.90 -0.42 6.72
N ILE A 73 -0.98 -1.60 6.11
CA ILE A 73 -0.62 -1.84 4.71
C ILE A 73 -1.83 -2.49 4.03
N ASN A 74 -2.26 -1.91 2.91
CA ASN A 74 -3.36 -2.42 2.10
C ASN A 74 -2.82 -3.01 0.80
N TYR A 75 -3.35 -4.17 0.42
CA TYR A 75 -3.11 -4.82 -0.85
C TYR A 75 -4.43 -4.98 -1.59
N ASP A 76 -4.47 -4.50 -2.84
CA ASP A 76 -5.63 -4.72 -3.70
C ASP A 76 -5.76 -6.21 -4.05
N LEU A 77 -6.99 -6.71 -4.09
CA LEU A 77 -7.33 -8.06 -4.49
C LEU A 77 -7.62 -8.13 -6.00
N PRO A 78 -7.40 -9.29 -6.65
CA PRO A 78 -7.78 -9.46 -8.05
C PRO A 78 -9.29 -9.26 -8.26
N GLU A 79 -9.66 -8.43 -9.24
CA GLU A 79 -11.06 -8.10 -9.57
C GLU A 79 -11.90 -9.31 -10.02
N ASP A 80 -11.24 -10.38 -10.48
CA ASP A 80 -11.86 -11.60 -11.01
C ASP A 80 -11.81 -12.80 -10.04
N GLU A 81 -11.30 -12.60 -8.82
CA GLU A 81 -11.25 -13.62 -7.76
C GLU A 81 -11.99 -13.16 -6.50
N PHE A 82 -12.46 -14.12 -5.69
CA PHE A 82 -13.13 -13.83 -4.42
C PHE A 82 -12.67 -14.80 -3.33
N PHE A 83 -12.33 -14.25 -2.15
CA PHE A 83 -11.85 -15.00 -1.01
C PHE A 83 -13.00 -15.28 -0.03
N LEU A 84 -13.25 -16.56 0.25
CA LEU A 84 -14.29 -17.00 1.17
C LEU A 84 -13.68 -17.76 2.35
N SER A 85 -13.80 -17.20 3.54
CA SER A 85 -13.44 -17.87 4.80
C SER A 85 -14.69 -18.37 5.50
N ILE A 86 -14.67 -19.63 5.96
CA ILE A 86 -15.80 -20.29 6.61
C ILE A 86 -15.30 -20.91 7.91
N ALA A 87 -15.99 -20.60 9.01
CA ALA A 87 -15.81 -21.24 10.31
C ALA A 87 -17.05 -22.09 10.64
N PRO A 88 -17.06 -23.39 10.30
CA PRO A 88 -18.18 -24.26 10.63
C PRO A 88 -18.36 -24.38 12.15
N TYR A 89 -19.60 -24.46 12.59
CA TYR A 89 -19.95 -24.65 14.00
C TYR A 89 -21.06 -25.68 14.15
N VAL A 90 -21.16 -26.27 15.34
CA VAL A 90 -22.18 -27.29 15.66
C VAL A 90 -23.38 -26.68 16.36
N ASN A 91 -23.16 -25.91 17.43
CA ASN A 91 -24.24 -25.41 18.29
C ASN A 91 -24.34 -23.88 18.32
N GLU A 92 -23.22 -23.17 18.42
CA GLU A 92 -23.19 -21.71 18.57
C GLU A 92 -22.16 -21.07 17.62
N THR A 93 -22.42 -19.85 17.20
CA THR A 93 -21.57 -19.04 16.31
C THR A 93 -21.48 -17.60 16.80
N HIS A 94 -20.60 -16.81 16.20
CA HIS A 94 -20.42 -15.40 16.51
C HIS A 94 -20.65 -14.56 15.23
N PRO A 95 -21.49 -13.51 15.27
CA PRO A 95 -21.60 -12.53 14.20
C PRO A 95 -20.47 -11.50 14.22
#